data_AF-A0A954IRM5-F1
#
_entry.id   AF-A0A954IRM5-F1
#
_cell.length_a   1.000
_cell.length_b   1.000
_cell.length_c   1.000
_cell.angle_alpha   90.00
_cell.angle_beta   90.00
_cell.angle_gamma   90.00
#
_symmetry.space_group_name_H-M   'P 1'
#
loop_
_entity.id
_entity.type
_entity.pdbx_description
1 polymer ?
#
loop_
_entity_poly.entity_id
_entity_poly.type
_entity_poly.pdbx_seq_one_letter_code
_entity_poly.pdbx_strand_id
1 'polypeptide(L)'
;MLHRFLLGLAVFGWAASHNSSVMAQGLIWNAPAEGTEVQFEGDYIQEDERPNDVNKRIKLEWRRRVWIKALKKTNAEYKNETVPCQWFEIKVVTASEVGGDGDLVPGPGGKRIYKLLVPLEVKPGQAITLGPPKDGGEVMDHQQIPIAYLPIVKGFRRIDEQSAEAITSGVFDTYPLLSLMNQYRTLDVVTAQEDPQVTLQTVTTAAHYHGETTMESPTNRSTNKAEIWANESVPFGLVRWQVEVARETKDENASRDQFQQASTFKVDMKIVKQSTNATSDLAEE
;
A
#
# COMPACT_ATOMS: atom_id res chain seq x y z
N MET A 1 -50.38 -29.12 46.75
CA MET A 1 -50.12 -27.67 46.74
C MET A 1 -48.73 -27.44 46.16
N LEU A 2 -48.69 -26.68 45.06
CA LEU A 2 -47.61 -25.89 44.42
C LEU A 2 -46.16 -26.42 44.53
N HIS A 3 -45.59 -26.96 43.45
CA HIS A 3 -44.84 -26.24 42.39
C HIS A 3 -43.66 -25.38 42.90
N ARG A 4 -42.44 -25.76 42.49
CA ARG A 4 -41.45 -24.83 41.90
C ARG A 4 -40.31 -25.56 41.18
N PHE A 5 -40.46 -25.59 39.86
CA PHE A 5 -39.41 -25.64 38.85
C PHE A 5 -38.45 -24.46 39.01
N LEU A 6 -37.15 -24.68 38.80
CA LEU A 6 -36.21 -23.63 38.40
C LEU A 6 -35.24 -24.23 37.35
N LEU A 7 -35.57 -23.97 36.09
CA LEU A 7 -34.67 -24.05 34.94
C LEU A 7 -33.55 -23.02 35.14
N GLY A 8 -32.30 -23.45 35.18
CA GLY A 8 -31.14 -22.58 35.01
C GLY A 8 -30.86 -22.39 33.53
N LEU A 9 -31.17 -21.21 33.00
CA LEU A 9 -30.84 -20.77 31.65
C LEU A 9 -29.31 -20.72 31.50
N ALA A 10 -28.73 -21.58 30.65
CA ALA A 10 -27.36 -21.42 30.19
C ALA A 10 -27.33 -20.33 29.10
N VAL A 11 -26.87 -19.14 29.47
CA VAL A 11 -26.56 -18.06 28.53
C VAL A 11 -25.28 -18.48 27.79
N PHE A 12 -25.43 -18.99 26.57
CA PHE A 12 -24.32 -19.06 25.61
C PHE A 12 -24.00 -17.64 25.17
N GLY A 13 -23.09 -16.98 25.89
CA GLY A 13 -22.45 -15.76 25.43
C GLY A 13 -21.60 -16.10 24.21
N TRP A 14 -22.08 -15.72 23.03
CA TRP A 14 -21.24 -15.61 21.85
C TRP A 14 -20.20 -14.53 22.14
N ALA A 15 -18.99 -14.94 22.50
CA ALA A 15 -17.85 -14.06 22.50
C ALA A 15 -17.61 -13.65 21.04
N ALA A 16 -17.94 -12.40 20.72
CA ALA A 16 -17.49 -11.78 19.49
C ALA A 16 -15.97 -11.83 19.48
N SER A 17 -15.43 -12.71 18.64
CA SER A 17 -14.01 -12.78 18.33
C SER A 17 -13.59 -11.41 17.81
N HIS A 18 -12.87 -10.69 18.66
CA HIS A 18 -12.15 -9.49 18.27
C HIS A 18 -11.05 -9.94 17.31
N ASN A 19 -11.29 -9.78 16.01
CA ASN A 19 -10.25 -9.92 15.00
C ASN A 19 -9.28 -8.75 15.17
N SER A 20 -8.26 -8.93 16.00
CA SER A 20 -7.21 -7.96 16.20
C SER A 20 -6.12 -8.09 15.14
N SER A 21 -5.95 -6.98 14.43
CA SER A 21 -4.82 -6.48 13.60
C SER A 21 -3.71 -7.44 13.16
N VAL A 22 -3.47 -7.35 11.86
CA VAL A 22 -2.43 -8.01 11.06
C VAL A 22 -1.53 -6.82 10.55
N MET A 23 -0.29 -6.94 10.04
CA MET A 23 0.61 -5.77 9.68
C MET A 23 1.43 -5.82 8.34
N ALA A 24 1.18 -4.97 7.34
CA ALA A 24 1.88 -4.91 6.05
C ALA A 24 2.29 -3.48 5.77
N GLN A 25 3.34 -3.37 4.97
CA GLN A 25 3.85 -2.10 4.51
C GLN A 25 3.40 -1.83 3.09
N GLY A 26 3.13 -0.56 2.78
CA GLY A 26 2.64 -0.11 1.49
C GLY A 26 1.12 0.10 1.49
N LEU A 27 0.42 -0.48 0.51
CA LEU A 27 -0.95 -0.07 0.16
C LEU A 27 -2.09 -0.87 0.82
N ILE A 28 -1.81 -2.05 1.38
CA ILE A 28 -2.85 -2.96 1.89
C ILE A 28 -2.61 -3.23 3.36
N TRP A 29 -3.44 -2.65 4.23
CA TRP A 29 -3.29 -2.69 5.69
C TRP A 29 -4.35 -3.56 6.40
N ASN A 30 -5.27 -4.15 5.65
CA ASN A 30 -6.19 -5.19 6.11
C ASN A 30 -6.83 -5.82 4.87
N ALA A 31 -7.41 -7.01 5.04
CA ALA A 31 -8.12 -7.71 3.97
C ALA A 31 -9.64 -7.48 4.13
N PRO A 32 -10.27 -6.62 3.30
CA PRO A 32 -11.71 -6.41 3.37
C PRO A 32 -12.50 -7.56 2.71
N ALA A 33 -13.84 -7.47 2.77
CA ALA A 33 -14.74 -8.41 2.13
C ALA A 33 -14.55 -8.44 0.60
N GLU A 34 -14.93 -9.54 -0.03
CA GLU A 34 -14.94 -9.67 -1.50
C GLU A 34 -15.84 -8.60 -2.13
N GLY A 35 -15.46 -8.13 -3.32
CA GLY A 35 -16.15 -7.04 -4.02
C GLY A 35 -15.78 -5.65 -3.50
N THR A 36 -14.94 -5.51 -2.47
CA THR A 36 -14.57 -4.18 -1.97
C THR A 36 -13.54 -3.50 -2.88
N GLU A 37 -13.75 -2.23 -3.20
CA GLU A 37 -12.81 -1.40 -3.94
C GLU A 37 -12.65 -0.04 -3.26
N VAL A 38 -11.42 0.47 -3.26
CA VAL A 38 -11.11 1.86 -2.95
C VAL A 38 -10.36 2.49 -4.11
N GLN A 39 -10.58 3.79 -4.31
CA GLN A 39 -9.84 4.59 -5.26
C GLN A 39 -9.14 5.74 -4.54
N PHE A 40 -7.87 5.94 -4.85
CA PHE A 40 -7.07 7.07 -4.46
C PHE A 40 -6.75 7.94 -5.66
N GLU A 41 -6.66 9.24 -5.43
CA GLU A 41 -6.25 10.21 -6.43
C GLU A 41 -5.29 11.23 -5.83
N GLY A 42 -4.32 11.66 -6.61
CA GLY A 42 -3.24 12.50 -6.14
C GLY A 42 -2.33 12.98 -7.24
N ASP A 43 -1.33 13.76 -6.85
CA ASP A 43 -0.32 14.28 -7.76
C ASP A 43 0.93 13.40 -7.71
N TYR A 44 1.61 13.26 -8.84
CA TYR A 44 2.93 12.67 -8.96
C TYR A 44 3.85 13.71 -9.59
N ILE A 45 4.87 14.12 -8.84
CA ILE A 45 5.81 15.16 -9.25
C ILE A 45 7.20 14.55 -9.35
N GLN A 46 7.92 14.87 -10.42
CA GLN A 46 9.34 14.61 -10.56
C GLN A 46 10.06 15.93 -10.80
N GLU A 47 11.14 16.14 -10.06
CA GLU A 47 12.01 17.30 -10.21
C GLU A 47 13.43 16.81 -10.42
N ASP A 48 14.04 17.12 -11.58
CA ASP A 48 15.42 16.78 -11.87
C ASP A 48 16.29 18.03 -11.79
N GLU A 49 17.42 17.92 -11.09
CA GLU A 49 18.47 18.94 -11.08
C GLU A 49 19.42 18.69 -12.25
N ARG A 50 19.64 19.71 -13.08
CA ARG A 50 20.49 19.66 -14.26
C ARG A 50 21.53 20.76 -14.19
N PRO A 51 22.60 20.60 -13.39
CA PRO A 51 23.57 21.66 -13.16
C PRO A 51 24.29 22.14 -14.44
N ASN A 52 24.33 21.30 -15.48
CA ASN A 52 24.97 21.59 -16.77
C ASN A 52 24.01 22.03 -17.89
N ASP A 53 22.72 22.20 -17.62
CA ASP A 53 21.69 22.60 -18.60
C ASP A 53 21.28 24.08 -18.38
N VAL A 54 20.80 24.74 -19.44
CA VAL A 54 20.27 26.13 -19.37
C VAL A 54 19.07 26.17 -18.42
N ASN A 55 18.25 25.13 -18.49
CA ASN A 55 17.17 24.90 -17.54
C ASN A 55 17.71 24.07 -16.38
N LYS A 56 18.30 24.78 -15.39
CA LYS A 56 18.96 24.19 -14.22
C LYS A 56 18.11 23.18 -13.43
N ARG A 57 16.78 23.26 -13.57
CA ARG A 57 15.82 22.35 -12.96
C ARG A 57 14.66 22.09 -13.91
N ILE A 58 14.21 20.84 -13.99
CA ILE A 58 12.99 20.46 -14.70
C ILE A 58 11.99 19.92 -13.70
N LYS A 59 10.77 20.46 -13.71
CA LYS A 59 9.63 19.93 -12.94
C LYS A 59 8.63 19.32 -13.92
N LEU A 60 8.29 18.06 -13.69
CA LEU A 60 7.25 17.31 -14.39
C LEU A 60 6.16 16.95 -13.37
N GLU A 61 4.91 17.10 -13.79
CA GLU A 61 3.75 16.92 -12.92
C GLU A 61 2.68 16.16 -13.66
N TRP A 62 2.13 15.14 -12.99
CA TRP A 62 1.10 14.25 -13.51
C TRP A 62 0.06 14.01 -12.44
N ARG A 63 -1.14 13.66 -12.88
CA ARG A 63 -2.15 13.10 -11.99
C ARG A 63 -1.97 11.59 -11.90
N ARG A 64 -2.14 11.05 -10.69
CA ARG A 64 -2.10 9.62 -10.41
C ARG A 64 -3.42 9.16 -9.80
N ARG A 65 -3.93 8.04 -10.29
CA ARG A 65 -5.04 7.29 -9.69
C ARG A 65 -4.59 5.88 -9.35
N VAL A 66 -4.97 5.41 -8.17
CA VAL A 66 -4.73 4.05 -7.71
C VAL A 66 -6.05 3.41 -7.32
N TRP A 67 -6.35 2.24 -7.85
CA TRP A 67 -7.46 1.41 -7.41
C TRP A 67 -6.91 0.20 -6.69
N ILE A 68 -7.51 -0.15 -5.57
CA ILE A 68 -7.23 -1.39 -4.84
C ILE A 68 -8.54 -2.13 -4.69
N LYS A 69 -8.58 -3.36 -5.18
CA LYS A 69 -9.77 -4.20 -5.19
C LYS A 69 -9.50 -5.49 -4.43
N ALA A 70 -10.47 -5.92 -3.65
CA ALA A 70 -10.55 -7.19 -2.98
C ALA A 70 -11.54 -8.04 -3.76
N LEU A 71 -11.03 -9.02 -4.47
CA LEU A 71 -11.80 -9.89 -5.35
C LEU A 71 -12.13 -11.19 -4.58
N LYS A 72 -12.29 -12.29 -5.32
CA LYS A 72 -12.65 -13.61 -4.83
C LYS A 72 -11.64 -14.20 -3.84
N LYS A 73 -12.14 -14.89 -2.81
CA LYS A 73 -11.35 -15.78 -1.95
C LYS A 73 -11.31 -17.20 -2.51
N THR A 74 -10.18 -17.86 -2.30
CA THR A 74 -9.97 -19.25 -2.69
C THR A 74 -8.94 -19.87 -1.76
N ASN A 75 -8.94 -21.20 -1.64
CA ASN A 75 -7.83 -21.89 -1.02
C ASN A 75 -6.73 -22.12 -2.06
N ALA A 76 -5.46 -22.08 -1.64
CA ALA A 76 -4.33 -22.45 -2.46
C ALA A 76 -3.20 -23.03 -1.61
N GLU A 77 -2.27 -23.74 -2.25
CA GLU A 77 -1.08 -24.24 -1.59
C GLU A 77 -0.06 -23.11 -1.39
N TYR A 78 0.36 -22.89 -0.14
CA TYR A 78 1.41 -21.95 0.23
C TYR A 78 2.29 -22.60 1.29
N LYS A 79 3.60 -22.69 1.03
CA LYS A 79 4.57 -23.35 1.92
C LYS A 79 4.15 -24.79 2.33
N ASN A 80 3.68 -25.58 1.35
CA ASN A 80 3.20 -26.96 1.49
C ASN A 80 1.93 -27.12 2.35
N GLU A 81 1.20 -26.04 2.62
CA GLU A 81 -0.06 -26.06 3.36
C GLU A 81 -1.17 -25.45 2.50
N THR A 82 -2.38 -26.00 2.59
CA THR A 82 -3.55 -25.39 1.95
C THR A 82 -4.10 -24.31 2.88
N VAL A 83 -4.04 -23.06 2.44
CA VAL A 83 -4.42 -21.88 3.25
C VAL A 83 -5.48 -21.04 2.54
N PRO A 84 -6.31 -20.29 3.29
CA PRO A 84 -7.23 -19.32 2.70
C PRO A 84 -6.44 -18.17 2.06
N CYS A 85 -6.78 -17.84 0.83
CA CYS A 85 -6.18 -16.75 0.06
C CYS A 85 -7.27 -15.82 -0.49
N GLN A 86 -6.87 -14.60 -0.84
CA GLN A 86 -7.73 -13.64 -1.50
C GLN A 86 -7.01 -13.01 -2.68
N TRP A 87 -7.75 -12.86 -3.78
CA TRP A 87 -7.29 -12.08 -4.91
C TRP A 87 -7.40 -10.58 -4.59
N PHE A 88 -6.30 -9.87 -4.75
CA PHE A 88 -6.25 -8.42 -4.76
C PHE A 88 -5.88 -7.93 -6.15
N GLU A 89 -6.49 -6.83 -6.60
CA GLU A 89 -6.07 -6.14 -7.83
C GLU A 89 -5.66 -4.72 -7.49
N ILE A 90 -4.43 -4.33 -7.87
CA ILE A 90 -3.94 -2.96 -7.76
C ILE A 90 -3.74 -2.43 -9.16
N LYS A 91 -4.47 -1.37 -9.50
CA LYS A 91 -4.31 -0.64 -10.75
C LYS A 91 -3.76 0.74 -10.45
N VAL A 92 -2.74 1.15 -11.19
CA VAL A 92 -2.23 2.53 -11.18
C VAL A 92 -2.32 3.11 -12.58
N VAL A 93 -2.79 4.36 -12.66
CA VAL A 93 -2.73 5.18 -13.87
C VAL A 93 -2.03 6.48 -13.50
N THR A 94 -0.94 6.80 -14.18
CA THR A 94 -0.24 8.09 -14.11
C THR A 94 -0.29 8.73 -15.49
N ALA A 95 -0.83 9.94 -15.56
CA ALA A 95 -1.10 10.62 -16.82
C ALA A 95 -1.05 12.14 -16.64
N SER A 96 -0.78 12.86 -17.73
CA SER A 96 -1.07 14.28 -17.77
C SER A 96 -2.58 14.47 -17.87
N GLU A 97 -3.12 15.49 -17.21
CA GLU A 97 -4.52 15.86 -17.41
C GLU A 97 -4.71 16.40 -18.83
N VAL A 98 -5.71 15.87 -19.53
CA VAL A 98 -6.08 16.34 -20.87
C VAL A 98 -7.50 16.87 -20.80
N GLY A 99 -7.70 18.13 -21.22
CA GLY A 99 -9.04 18.65 -21.52
C GLY A 99 -9.88 19.16 -20.34
N GLY A 100 -9.36 19.27 -19.11
CA GLY A 100 -10.06 19.92 -17.99
C GLY A 100 -11.24 19.14 -17.38
N ASP A 101 -11.71 18.07 -18.02
CA ASP A 101 -12.83 17.23 -17.57
C ASP A 101 -12.42 16.07 -16.65
N GLY A 102 -11.14 15.98 -16.25
CA GLY A 102 -10.63 14.96 -15.33
C GLY A 102 -10.33 13.60 -15.98
N ASP A 103 -10.35 13.52 -17.31
CA ASP A 103 -9.91 12.35 -18.06
C ASP A 103 -8.37 12.25 -18.10
N LEU A 104 -7.86 11.07 -17.79
CA LEU A 104 -6.44 10.77 -17.73
C LEU A 104 -6.04 9.95 -18.95
N VAL A 105 -5.17 10.52 -19.78
CA VAL A 105 -4.59 9.83 -20.95
C VAL A 105 -3.15 9.42 -20.59
N PRO A 106 -2.91 8.16 -20.18
CA PRO A 106 -1.58 7.70 -19.83
C PRO A 106 -0.66 7.68 -21.05
N GLY A 107 0.57 8.14 -20.86
CA GLY A 107 1.67 7.87 -21.81
C GLY A 107 2.12 6.40 -21.70
N PRO A 108 3.12 5.99 -22.50
CA PRO A 108 3.70 4.64 -22.41
C PRO A 108 4.16 4.31 -20.98
N GLY A 109 3.77 3.14 -20.49
CA GLY A 109 3.98 2.69 -19.12
C GLY A 109 3.18 3.48 -18.09
N GLY A 110 2.21 4.29 -18.49
CA GLY A 110 1.39 5.10 -17.59
C GLY A 110 0.32 4.29 -16.87
N LYS A 111 -0.08 3.13 -17.41
CA LYS A 111 -1.07 2.23 -16.81
C LYS A 111 -0.44 0.90 -16.42
N ARG A 112 -0.62 0.48 -15.17
CA ARG A 112 -0.20 -0.85 -14.69
C ARG A 112 -1.31 -1.49 -13.89
N ILE A 113 -1.51 -2.78 -14.06
CA ILE A 113 -2.48 -3.57 -13.28
C ILE A 113 -1.76 -4.81 -12.76
N TYR A 114 -1.90 -5.07 -11.46
CA TYR A 114 -1.36 -6.22 -10.77
C TYR A 114 -2.50 -6.98 -10.11
N LYS A 115 -2.65 -8.26 -10.41
CA LYS A 115 -3.63 -9.15 -9.76
C LYS A 115 -2.89 -10.22 -8.99
N LEU A 116 -3.09 -10.26 -7.68
CA LEU A 116 -2.23 -10.95 -6.71
C LEU A 116 -3.08 -11.88 -5.85
N LEU A 117 -2.76 -13.16 -5.81
CA LEU A 117 -3.35 -14.10 -4.87
C LEU A 117 -2.51 -14.11 -3.60
N VAL A 118 -3.03 -13.48 -2.55
CA VAL A 118 -2.34 -13.28 -1.28
C VAL A 118 -2.92 -14.24 -0.25
N PRO A 119 -2.09 -15.01 0.48
CA PRO A 119 -2.58 -15.81 1.59
C PRO A 119 -3.01 -14.94 2.77
N LEU A 120 -4.19 -15.20 3.33
CA LEU A 120 -4.77 -14.42 4.42
C LEU A 120 -4.31 -14.89 5.80
N GLU A 121 -3.97 -16.17 5.95
CA GLU A 121 -3.54 -16.77 7.22
C GLU A 121 -2.68 -18.01 6.94
N VAL A 122 -1.45 -18.07 7.46
CA VAL A 122 -0.60 -19.26 7.31
C VAL A 122 -0.72 -20.15 8.56
N LYS A 123 -0.68 -19.58 9.78
CA LYS A 123 -1.03 -20.22 11.08
C LYS A 123 -1.43 -19.15 12.12
N PRO A 124 -2.08 -19.53 13.24
CA PRO A 124 -2.09 -18.72 14.46
C PRO A 124 -0.65 -18.37 14.87
N GLY A 125 -0.28 -17.10 14.86
CA GLY A 125 1.10 -16.64 15.11
C GLY A 125 2.05 -16.67 13.89
N GLN A 126 1.58 -17.07 12.70
CA GLN A 126 2.30 -16.95 11.43
C GLN A 126 1.43 -16.28 10.35
N ALA A 127 0.55 -15.36 10.74
CA ALA A 127 -0.25 -14.60 9.78
C ALA A 127 0.68 -13.79 8.86
N ILE A 128 0.39 -13.79 7.57
CA ILE A 128 0.93 -12.76 6.67
C ILE A 128 0.33 -11.46 7.13
N THR A 129 1.23 -10.59 7.53
CA THR A 129 0.92 -9.45 8.35
C THR A 129 0.43 -8.38 7.33
N LEU A 130 -0.80 -7.83 7.46
CA LEU A 130 -1.44 -6.69 6.75
C LEU A 130 -2.03 -5.64 7.72
N GLY A 131 -1.47 -4.40 7.84
CA GLY A 131 -1.77 -3.32 8.84
C GLY A 131 -0.60 -2.47 9.41
N PRO A 132 -0.88 -1.44 10.26
CA PRO A 132 0.12 -0.55 10.87
C PRO A 132 0.99 -1.25 11.91
N PRO A 133 2.24 -0.82 12.20
CA PRO A 133 2.95 -1.15 13.44
C PRO A 133 2.10 -0.84 14.69
N LYS A 134 2.16 -1.72 15.71
CA LYS A 134 1.49 -1.56 17.00
C LYS A 134 2.40 -0.71 17.87
N ASP A 135 1.83 0.00 18.86
CA ASP A 135 2.56 0.89 19.77
C ASP A 135 3.95 0.35 20.18
N GLY A 136 5.01 0.97 19.64
CA GLY A 136 6.42 0.62 19.90
C GLY A 136 6.98 -0.62 19.17
N GLY A 137 6.25 -1.21 18.21
CA GLY A 137 6.57 -2.49 17.58
C GLY A 137 7.12 -2.37 16.16
N GLU A 138 8.25 -3.04 15.92
CA GLU A 138 8.77 -3.31 14.58
C GLU A 138 7.78 -4.17 13.76
N VAL A 139 7.60 -3.89 12.47
CA VAL A 139 6.74 -4.69 11.58
C VAL A 139 7.48 -5.97 11.17
N MET A 140 7.52 -6.94 12.07
CA MET A 140 8.32 -8.14 11.87
C MET A 140 7.50 -9.37 11.55
N ASP A 141 8.08 -10.27 10.76
CA ASP A 141 7.60 -11.64 10.65
C ASP A 141 7.92 -12.46 11.91
N HIS A 142 7.50 -13.72 11.91
CA HIS A 142 7.79 -14.69 12.98
C HIS A 142 9.28 -14.88 13.32
N GLN A 143 10.21 -14.41 12.48
CA GLN A 143 11.66 -14.46 12.69
C GLN A 143 12.23 -13.11 13.13
N GLN A 144 11.38 -12.13 13.47
CA GLN A 144 11.78 -10.75 13.79
C GLN A 144 12.43 -10.03 12.59
N ILE A 145 12.05 -10.39 11.35
CA ILE A 145 12.53 -9.76 10.12
C ILE A 145 11.47 -8.80 9.58
N PRO A 146 11.83 -7.56 9.18
CA PRO A 146 10.85 -6.60 8.67
C PRO A 146 10.05 -7.16 7.49
N ILE A 147 8.72 -7.12 7.55
CA ILE A 147 7.86 -7.53 6.43
C ILE A 147 7.89 -6.43 5.38
N ALA A 148 8.82 -6.65 4.49
CA ALA A 148 9.15 -5.85 3.33
C ALA A 148 8.08 -5.94 2.22
N TYR A 149 7.66 -7.16 1.93
CA TYR A 149 6.94 -7.49 0.71
C TYR A 149 5.64 -8.21 1.00
N LEU A 150 4.67 -8.06 0.10
CA LEU A 150 3.44 -8.82 0.12
C LEU A 150 3.69 -10.22 -0.46
N PRO A 151 3.56 -11.30 0.32
CA PRO A 151 3.72 -12.65 -0.22
C PRO A 151 2.55 -13.00 -1.16
N ILE A 152 2.89 -13.66 -2.26
CA ILE A 152 1.91 -14.07 -3.26
C ILE A 152 2.07 -15.56 -3.59
N VAL A 153 0.94 -16.23 -3.76
CA VAL A 153 0.89 -17.61 -4.28
C VAL A 153 0.96 -17.62 -5.80
N LYS A 154 0.25 -16.67 -6.42
CA LYS A 154 0.13 -16.48 -7.86
C LYS A 154 -0.06 -14.99 -8.12
N GLY A 155 0.51 -14.47 -9.19
CA GLY A 155 0.31 -13.08 -9.56
C GLY A 155 0.38 -12.87 -11.06
N PHE A 156 -0.27 -11.81 -11.52
CA PHE A 156 -0.26 -11.36 -12.89
C PHE A 156 0.00 -9.87 -12.94
N ARG A 157 0.74 -9.42 -13.94
CA ARG A 157 0.95 -8.01 -14.25
C ARG A 157 0.54 -7.72 -15.69
N ARG A 158 -0.04 -6.55 -15.93
CA ARG A 158 -0.25 -5.99 -17.27
C ARG A 158 0.26 -4.55 -17.26
N ILE A 159 1.04 -4.20 -18.29
CA ILE A 159 1.50 -2.83 -18.52
C ILE A 159 0.81 -2.33 -19.78
N ASP A 160 0.14 -1.19 -19.67
CA ASP A 160 -0.70 -0.60 -20.70
C ASP A 160 -1.69 -1.63 -21.30
N GLU A 161 -1.65 -1.80 -22.63
CA GLU A 161 -2.50 -2.71 -23.41
C GLU A 161 -1.76 -4.00 -23.80
N GLN A 162 -0.63 -4.32 -23.14
CA GLN A 162 0.07 -5.58 -23.35
C GLN A 162 -0.74 -6.77 -22.81
N SER A 163 -0.33 -7.99 -23.18
CA SER A 163 -0.89 -9.20 -22.56
C SER A 163 -0.49 -9.28 -21.08
N ALA A 164 -1.33 -9.93 -20.28
CA ALA A 164 -0.98 -10.20 -18.89
C ALA A 164 0.19 -11.20 -18.83
N GLU A 165 1.14 -10.94 -17.93
CA GLU A 165 2.29 -11.79 -17.68
C GLU A 165 2.25 -12.31 -16.25
N ALA A 166 2.64 -13.56 -16.04
CA ALA A 166 2.76 -14.12 -14.70
C ALA A 166 3.91 -13.46 -13.92
N ILE A 167 3.66 -13.18 -12.64
CA ILE A 167 4.69 -12.75 -11.69
C ILE A 167 5.34 -14.02 -11.13
N THR A 168 6.64 -14.17 -11.37
CA THR A 168 7.41 -15.36 -10.98
C THR A 168 8.00 -15.26 -9.57
N SER A 169 8.07 -14.06 -9.00
CA SER A 169 8.48 -13.87 -7.61
C SER A 169 7.37 -14.31 -6.66
N GLY A 170 7.70 -15.06 -5.60
CA GLY A 170 6.75 -15.41 -4.53
C GLY A 170 6.38 -14.24 -3.61
N VAL A 171 6.83 -13.03 -3.94
CA VAL A 171 6.59 -11.79 -3.21
C VAL A 171 6.34 -10.64 -4.20
N PHE A 172 5.64 -9.62 -3.72
CA PHE A 172 5.29 -8.42 -4.47
C PHE A 172 5.64 -7.17 -3.67
N ASP A 173 6.23 -6.18 -4.35
CA ASP A 173 6.56 -4.88 -3.78
C ASP A 173 5.68 -3.79 -4.42
N THR A 174 5.16 -2.89 -3.59
CA THR A 174 4.45 -1.69 -4.07
C THR A 174 5.42 -0.55 -4.41
N TYR A 175 6.61 -0.57 -3.83
CA TYR A 175 7.70 0.34 -4.16
C TYR A 175 8.45 -0.14 -5.42
N PRO A 176 8.94 0.78 -6.27
CA PRO A 176 8.61 2.21 -6.34
C PRO A 176 7.38 2.50 -7.21
N LEU A 177 6.87 1.52 -7.95
CA LEU A 177 6.01 1.79 -9.10
C LEU A 177 4.56 2.16 -8.75
N LEU A 178 4.06 1.75 -7.58
CA LEU A 178 2.65 1.96 -7.20
C LEU A 178 2.46 3.13 -6.25
N SER A 179 3.23 3.19 -5.16
CA SER A 179 2.98 4.12 -4.04
C SER A 179 4.11 5.10 -3.76
N LEU A 180 5.34 4.83 -4.24
CA LEU A 180 6.61 5.38 -3.73
C LEU A 180 6.90 5.16 -2.24
N MET A 181 5.94 4.66 -1.44
CA MET A 181 6.19 4.31 -0.04
C MET A 181 7.19 3.16 0.00
N ASN A 182 8.37 3.40 0.55
CA ASN A 182 9.36 2.36 0.75
C ASN A 182 8.99 1.52 1.98
N GLN A 183 9.86 0.58 2.32
CA GLN A 183 9.77 -0.20 3.53
C GLN A 183 10.46 0.55 4.67
N TYR A 184 9.70 0.85 5.71
CA TYR A 184 10.17 1.55 6.88
C TYR A 184 10.33 0.55 8.01
N ARG A 185 11.50 0.51 8.64
CA ARG A 185 11.73 -0.41 9.77
C ARG A 185 10.82 -0.07 10.95
N THR A 186 10.60 1.21 11.16
CA THR A 186 9.72 1.79 12.17
C THR A 186 8.83 2.83 11.49
N LEU A 187 7.58 2.92 11.94
CA LEU A 187 6.74 4.09 11.68
C LEU A 187 6.50 4.78 13.01
N ASP A 188 6.90 6.05 13.08
CA ASP A 188 6.70 6.87 14.25
C ASP A 188 5.26 7.38 14.27
N VAL A 189 4.55 7.19 15.38
CA VAL A 189 3.20 7.74 15.55
C VAL A 189 3.33 9.24 15.76
N VAL A 190 2.90 10.04 14.77
CA VAL A 190 2.86 11.50 14.89
C VAL A 190 1.65 11.92 15.72
N THR A 191 0.49 11.34 15.40
CA THR A 191 -0.72 11.46 16.21
C THR A 191 -1.60 10.23 16.05
N ALA A 192 -2.27 9.83 17.14
CA ALA A 192 -3.18 8.69 17.12
C ALA A 192 -4.47 8.98 16.34
N GLN A 193 -4.89 10.25 16.28
CA GLN A 193 -6.12 10.68 15.62
C GLN A 193 -5.99 12.12 15.12
N GLU A 194 -6.20 12.33 13.82
CA GLU A 194 -6.42 13.63 13.21
C GLU A 194 -7.29 13.54 11.95
N ASP A 195 -7.71 14.70 11.42
CA ASP A 195 -8.40 14.78 10.14
C ASP A 195 -7.38 14.58 8.99
N PRO A 196 -7.49 13.51 8.18
CA PRO A 196 -6.54 13.24 7.10
C PRO A 196 -6.71 14.17 5.88
N GLN A 197 -7.68 15.09 5.91
CA GLN A 197 -7.98 16.06 4.83
C GLN A 197 -8.30 15.39 3.48
N VAL A 198 -9.18 14.39 3.53
CA VAL A 198 -9.66 13.64 2.36
C VAL A 198 -11.09 14.07 1.98
N THR A 199 -11.46 13.88 0.72
CA THR A 199 -12.79 14.30 0.22
C THR A 199 -13.91 13.35 0.67
N LEU A 200 -13.57 12.12 1.03
CA LEU A 200 -14.55 11.10 1.38
C LEU A 200 -15.10 11.32 2.81
N GLN A 201 -16.33 11.83 2.89
CA GLN A 201 -16.97 12.24 4.17
C GLN A 201 -17.13 11.13 5.22
N THR A 202 -17.07 9.86 4.82
CA THR A 202 -17.11 8.73 5.77
C THR A 202 -15.82 8.58 6.56
N VAL A 203 -14.74 9.26 6.16
CA VAL A 203 -13.44 9.25 6.82
C VAL A 203 -13.26 10.59 7.54
N THR A 204 -13.50 10.62 8.83
CA THR A 204 -13.39 11.83 9.66
C THR A 204 -12.13 11.88 10.52
N THR A 205 -11.46 10.74 10.71
CA THR A 205 -10.24 10.63 11.50
C THR A 205 -9.35 9.52 10.98
N ALA A 206 -8.04 9.65 11.19
CA ALA A 206 -7.03 8.63 10.94
C ALA A 206 -5.86 8.77 11.93
N ALA A 207 -5.18 7.66 12.20
CA ALA A 207 -3.86 7.69 12.82
C ALA A 207 -2.82 8.13 11.80
N HIS A 208 -1.94 9.04 12.21
CA HIS A 208 -0.89 9.62 11.36
C HIS A 208 0.48 9.09 11.79
N TYR A 209 1.18 8.54 10.82
CA TYR A 209 2.48 7.92 10.96
C TYR A 209 3.51 8.60 10.07
N HIS A 210 4.74 8.67 10.56
CA HIS A 210 5.92 9.11 9.81
C HIS A 210 6.86 7.92 9.59
N GLY A 211 7.38 7.78 8.38
CA GLY A 211 8.39 6.78 8.04
C GLY A 211 9.55 7.39 7.28
N GLU A 212 10.78 7.05 7.66
CA GLU A 212 11.99 7.48 6.95
C GLU A 212 12.95 6.31 6.74
N THR A 213 13.54 6.25 5.55
CA THR A 213 14.65 5.33 5.26
C THR A 213 15.64 5.97 4.30
N THR A 214 16.93 5.76 4.56
CA THR A 214 18.02 6.23 3.71
C THR A 214 18.87 5.04 3.27
N MET A 215 19.06 4.92 1.97
CA MET A 215 19.97 3.96 1.35
C MET A 215 21.13 4.72 0.71
N GLU A 216 22.36 4.31 0.99
CA GLU A 216 23.57 4.96 0.49
C GLU A 216 24.51 3.92 -0.14
N SER A 217 25.04 4.25 -1.32
CA SER A 217 26.15 3.60 -2.00
C SER A 217 27.30 4.60 -2.14
N PRO A 218 28.49 4.18 -2.62
CA PRO A 218 29.64 5.09 -2.74
C PRO A 218 29.38 6.36 -3.55
N THR A 219 28.44 6.34 -4.51
CA THR A 219 28.15 7.45 -5.41
C THR A 219 26.69 7.91 -5.42
N ASN A 220 25.79 7.18 -4.77
CA ASN A 220 24.36 7.49 -4.75
C ASN A 220 23.79 7.44 -3.32
N ARG A 221 22.91 8.38 -2.99
CA ARG A 221 22.10 8.34 -1.77
C ARG A 221 20.65 8.52 -2.16
N SER A 222 19.75 7.74 -1.55
CA SER A 222 18.31 7.89 -1.70
C SER A 222 17.70 7.97 -0.32
N THR A 223 16.99 9.06 -0.04
CA THR A 223 16.21 9.24 1.19
C THR A 223 14.74 9.22 0.82
N ASN A 224 13.97 8.34 1.48
CA ASN A 224 12.54 8.19 1.28
C ASN A 224 11.85 8.52 2.59
N LYS A 225 10.97 9.53 2.55
CA LYS A 225 10.18 10.00 3.68
C LYS A 225 8.72 9.86 3.34
N ALA A 226 7.91 9.36 4.27
CA ALA A 226 6.47 9.28 4.11
C ALA A 226 5.70 9.77 5.32
N GLU A 227 4.58 10.40 5.01
CA GLU A 227 3.49 10.66 5.95
C GLU A 227 2.33 9.75 5.54
N ILE A 228 1.81 8.97 6.48
CA ILE A 228 0.84 7.91 6.23
C ILE A 228 -0.34 8.10 7.17
N TRP A 229 -1.55 8.15 6.61
CA TRP A 229 -2.78 8.20 7.37
C TRP A 229 -3.54 6.90 7.20
N ALA A 230 -3.81 6.24 8.31
CA ALA A 230 -4.52 4.96 8.33
C ALA A 230 -5.73 4.97 9.28
N ASN A 231 -6.78 4.28 8.88
CA ASN A 231 -7.98 4.05 9.67
C ASN A 231 -8.45 2.60 9.44
N GLU A 232 -8.49 1.80 10.50
CA GLU A 232 -8.86 0.38 10.43
C GLU A 232 -10.29 0.13 9.94
N SER A 233 -11.18 1.12 10.08
CA SER A 233 -12.57 1.05 9.60
C SER A 233 -12.68 1.24 8.08
N VAL A 234 -11.62 1.74 7.44
CA VAL A 234 -11.56 1.92 5.98
C VAL A 234 -11.04 0.63 5.35
N PRO A 235 -11.65 0.16 4.24
CA PRO A 235 -11.12 -0.99 3.52
C PRO A 235 -9.67 -0.76 3.09
N PHE A 236 -8.83 -1.80 3.24
CA PHE A 236 -7.39 -1.73 3.03
C PHE A 236 -6.62 -0.80 4.00
N GLY A 237 -7.29 -0.16 4.95
CA GLY A 237 -6.73 0.54 6.11
C GLY A 237 -6.08 1.89 5.82
N LEU A 238 -5.72 2.18 4.58
CA LEU A 238 -5.06 3.41 4.18
C LEU A 238 -6.08 4.47 3.70
N VAL A 239 -5.90 5.72 4.11
CA VAL A 239 -6.78 6.84 3.67
C VAL A 239 -6.04 7.91 2.90
N ARG A 240 -4.77 8.16 3.23
CA ARG A 240 -3.89 9.10 2.54
C ARG A 240 -2.45 8.68 2.74
N TRP A 241 -1.61 9.00 1.77
CA TRP A 241 -0.16 9.00 1.98
C TRP A 241 0.50 10.11 1.19
N GLN A 242 1.55 10.68 1.76
CA GLN A 242 2.48 11.55 1.11
C GLN A 242 3.86 10.90 1.14
N VAL A 243 4.59 10.98 0.03
CA VAL A 243 5.96 10.47 -0.03
C VAL A 243 6.84 11.47 -0.74
N GLU A 244 8.03 11.69 -0.22
CA GLU A 244 9.13 12.35 -0.88
C GLU A 244 10.33 11.40 -1.01
N VAL A 245 10.83 11.24 -2.22
CA VAL A 245 12.06 10.47 -2.52
C VAL A 245 13.10 11.43 -3.06
N ALA A 246 14.06 11.81 -2.22
CA ALA A 246 15.23 12.57 -2.62
C ALA A 246 16.33 11.60 -3.08
N ARG A 247 16.84 11.79 -4.29
CA ARG A 247 18.03 11.11 -4.80
C ARG A 247 19.15 12.10 -4.95
N GLU A 248 20.30 11.72 -4.44
CA GLU A 248 21.51 12.52 -4.45
C GLU A 248 22.64 11.70 -5.07
N THR A 249 23.54 12.38 -5.76
CA THR A 249 24.75 11.79 -6.33
C THR A 249 25.98 12.56 -5.90
N LYS A 250 27.13 11.91 -6.02
CA LYS A 250 28.44 12.56 -5.89
C LYS A 250 29.45 11.84 -6.78
N ASP A 251 30.58 12.48 -7.00
CA ASP A 251 31.70 11.86 -7.70
C ASP A 251 32.29 10.70 -6.88
N GLU A 252 32.89 9.73 -7.56
CA GLU A 252 33.43 8.50 -6.93
C GLU A 252 34.48 8.77 -5.85
N ASN A 253 35.31 9.80 -6.05
CA ASN A 253 36.37 10.18 -5.12
C ASN A 253 35.97 11.31 -4.16
N ALA A 254 34.74 11.82 -4.26
CA ALA A 254 34.22 12.87 -3.39
C ALA A 254 33.99 12.35 -1.96
N SER A 255 34.10 13.24 -0.97
CA SER A 255 33.85 12.88 0.43
C SER A 255 32.37 12.56 0.69
N ARG A 256 32.06 11.96 1.85
CA ARG A 256 30.70 11.47 2.16
C ARG A 256 29.66 12.58 2.35
N ASP A 257 30.10 13.78 2.65
CA ASP A 257 29.30 15.00 2.84
C ASP A 257 29.04 15.77 1.54
N GLN A 258 29.60 15.32 0.40
CA GLN A 258 29.50 16.01 -0.89
C GLN A 258 28.37 15.52 -1.79
N PHE A 259 27.38 14.81 -1.25
CA PHE A 259 26.17 14.47 -1.98
C PHE A 259 25.41 15.73 -2.38
N GLN A 260 24.97 15.77 -3.64
CA GLN A 260 24.15 16.84 -4.20
C GLN A 260 22.86 16.25 -4.74
N GLN A 261 21.75 16.95 -4.55
CA GLN A 261 20.46 16.52 -5.05
C GLN A 261 20.50 16.39 -6.58
N ALA A 262 20.12 15.21 -7.07
CA ALA A 262 20.03 14.88 -8.48
C ALA A 262 18.57 14.86 -8.95
N SER A 263 17.67 14.32 -8.15
CA SER A 263 16.24 14.29 -8.47
C SER A 263 15.38 14.12 -7.22
N THR A 264 14.15 14.61 -7.26
CA THR A 264 13.15 14.41 -6.22
C THR A 264 11.85 13.91 -6.83
N PHE A 265 11.25 12.89 -6.22
CA PHE A 265 9.92 12.38 -6.58
C PHE A 265 8.96 12.64 -5.43
N LYS A 266 7.76 13.12 -5.71
CA LYS A 266 6.73 13.37 -4.70
C LYS A 266 5.39 12.77 -5.11
N VAL A 267 4.67 12.23 -4.13
CA VAL A 267 3.24 11.92 -4.27
C VAL A 267 2.46 12.43 -3.07
N ASP A 268 1.21 12.85 -3.29
CA ASP A 268 0.19 13.06 -2.27
C ASP A 268 -1.10 12.43 -2.76
N MET A 269 -1.43 11.26 -2.22
CA MET A 269 -2.53 10.42 -2.67
C MET A 269 -3.60 10.36 -1.60
N LYS A 270 -4.84 10.69 -1.97
CA LYS A 270 -6.00 10.76 -1.05
C LYS A 270 -7.10 9.83 -1.50
N ILE A 271 -7.78 9.17 -0.56
CA ILE A 271 -8.96 8.36 -0.88
C ILE A 271 -10.08 9.26 -1.41
N VAL A 272 -10.67 8.86 -2.52
CA VAL A 272 -11.76 9.62 -3.19
C VAL A 272 -13.04 8.82 -3.35
N LYS A 273 -12.96 7.48 -3.36
CA LYS A 273 -14.13 6.62 -3.57
C LYS A 273 -13.99 5.27 -2.87
N GLN A 274 -15.13 4.72 -2.47
CA GLN A 274 -15.28 3.33 -2.00
C GLN A 274 -16.47 2.67 -2.74
N SER A 275 -16.38 1.37 -3.00
CA SER A 275 -17.50 0.58 -3.54
C SER A 275 -17.42 -0.89 -3.11
N THR A 276 -18.52 -1.63 -3.28
CA THR A 276 -18.65 -3.04 -2.85
C THR A 276 -18.97 -4.01 -4.00
N ASN A 277 -18.86 -3.56 -5.25
CA ASN A 277 -19.16 -4.35 -6.45
C ASN A 277 -17.94 -4.44 -7.38
N ALA A 278 -16.75 -4.56 -6.81
CA ALA A 278 -15.49 -4.61 -7.54
C ALA A 278 -15.41 -5.88 -8.41
N THR A 279 -15.03 -5.68 -9.67
CA THR A 279 -14.70 -6.76 -10.61
C THR A 279 -13.27 -6.58 -11.12
N SER A 280 -12.68 -7.67 -11.59
CA SER A 280 -11.31 -7.71 -12.10
C SER A 280 -11.18 -6.95 -13.43
N ASP A 281 -10.18 -6.08 -13.57
CA ASP A 281 -9.83 -5.44 -14.84
C ASP A 281 -8.94 -6.35 -15.71
N LEU A 282 -8.37 -7.40 -15.12
CA LEU A 282 -7.76 -8.52 -15.85
C LEU A 282 -8.78 -9.64 -16.05
N ALA A 283 -8.79 -10.27 -17.22
CA ALA A 283 -9.60 -11.46 -17.48
C ALA A 283 -9.30 -12.56 -16.45
N GLU A 284 -10.27 -13.45 -16.22
CA GLU A 284 -10.02 -14.64 -15.41
C GLU A 284 -9.14 -15.61 -16.19
N GLU A 285 -7.94 -15.90 -15.67
CA GLU A 285 -7.07 -17.01 -16.08
C GLU A 285 -7.06 -18.13 -15.02
#